data_AF-A0A9D4EVS6-F1
#
_entry.id   AF-A0A9D4EVS6-F1
#
_cell.length_a   1.000
_cell.length_b   1.000
_cell.length_c   1.000
_cell.angle_alpha   90.00
_cell.angle_beta   90.00
_cell.angle_gamma   90.00
#
_symmetry.space_group_name_H-M   'P 1'
#
loop_
_entity.id
_entity.type
_entity.pdbx_description
1 polymer ?
#
loop_
_entity_poly.entity_id
_entity_poly.type
_entity_poly.pdbx_seq_one_letter_code
_entity_poly.pdbx_strand_id
1 'polypeptide(L)'
;MSISDSCGPDRPTCMKLDFIEQPDLPDPDKPVPPAGGQIPLETLAQAIVKQFRLKNANYMYNVMMLPHGGDFRFDTEYEWEKQYRNLKIFMKYVNERKDFNVQMRFGTLKDFFLEVGRQTEKYGLNYPVVTGDFYSYTENQEYWTGYFTTRQFDKRLGREVLESLRSAEIFAAIAISGQVDGNVRQKIMRDLVLARKNLGIFQHHDAITGTSKEHVAHNYELLLTSAFTSTQRVLASAVQLLLSGDVPIYQAETQSRRELSFIKIDLMLDRVAMRPEMDLPELVKDNKPTLTTFFMEMLPSSIDHSYYQ
;
A
#
# COMPACT_ATOMS: atom_id res chain seq x y z
N MET A 1 -0.05 8.00 -4.39
CA MET A 1 0.84 8.49 -5.47
C MET A 1 0.12 8.28 -6.78
N SER A 2 -0.05 9.33 -7.58
CA SER A 2 -0.80 9.24 -8.85
C SER A 2 0.12 9.01 -10.06
N ILE A 3 -0.46 8.67 -11.21
CA ILE A 3 0.26 8.62 -12.51
C ILE A 3 1.00 9.93 -12.79
N SER A 4 0.42 11.07 -12.39
CA SER A 4 1.01 12.40 -12.62
C SER A 4 2.29 12.64 -11.82
N ASP A 5 2.45 11.96 -10.68
CA ASP A 5 3.62 12.09 -9.79
C ASP A 5 4.73 11.09 -10.12
N SER A 6 4.42 10.08 -10.94
CA SER A 6 5.31 8.93 -11.10
C SER A 6 6.16 9.00 -12.36
N CYS A 7 5.73 9.69 -13.41
CA CYS A 7 6.41 9.72 -14.72
C CYS A 7 7.65 10.62 -14.74
N GLY A 8 7.65 11.73 -14.02
CA GLY A 8 8.77 12.65 -13.90
C GLY A 8 8.35 13.96 -13.22
N PRO A 9 9.22 14.98 -13.21
CA PRO A 9 8.98 16.20 -12.44
C PRO A 9 7.84 17.09 -12.97
N ASP A 10 7.50 17.03 -14.26
CA ASP A 10 6.45 17.87 -14.85
C ASP A 10 5.08 17.18 -14.83
N ARG A 11 4.32 17.41 -13.74
CA ARG A 11 2.98 16.83 -13.50
C ARG A 11 2.03 16.99 -14.70
N PRO A 12 1.80 18.19 -15.28
CA PRO A 12 0.94 18.36 -16.46
C PRO A 12 1.31 17.50 -17.67
N THR A 13 2.61 17.29 -17.91
CA THR A 13 3.06 16.39 -18.98
C THR A 13 2.80 14.93 -18.60
N CYS A 14 3.07 14.54 -17.35
CA CYS A 14 2.84 13.19 -16.84
C CYS A 14 1.36 12.79 -16.84
N MET A 15 0.44 13.72 -16.59
CA MET A 15 -1.02 13.49 -16.67
C MET A 15 -1.47 13.02 -18.06
N LYS A 16 -0.70 13.30 -19.13
CA LYS A 16 -1.03 12.82 -20.49
C LYS A 16 -0.85 11.31 -20.65
N LEU A 17 -0.22 10.64 -19.69
CA LEU A 17 -0.18 9.17 -19.64
C LEU A 17 -1.38 8.58 -18.90
N ASP A 18 -2.20 9.37 -18.24
CA ASP A 18 -3.44 8.88 -17.63
C ASP A 18 -4.57 8.89 -18.67
N PHE A 19 -4.75 7.79 -19.39
CA PHE A 19 -5.65 7.75 -20.53
C PHE A 19 -7.14 7.75 -20.16
N ILE A 20 -7.52 7.71 -18.87
CA ILE A 20 -8.94 7.76 -18.51
C ILE A 20 -9.58 9.07 -18.99
N GLU A 21 -8.91 10.20 -18.76
CA GLU A 21 -9.36 11.54 -19.17
C GLU A 21 -8.75 12.02 -20.52
N GLN A 22 -7.91 11.21 -21.16
CA GLN A 22 -7.29 11.58 -22.44
C GLN A 22 -8.01 10.94 -23.64
N PRO A 23 -7.90 11.54 -24.84
CA PRO A 23 -8.27 10.88 -26.08
C PRO A 23 -7.44 9.62 -26.31
N ASP A 24 -8.02 8.68 -27.06
CA ASP A 24 -7.29 7.49 -27.48
C ASP A 24 -6.18 7.83 -28.47
N LEU A 25 -5.06 7.14 -28.32
CA LEU A 25 -3.96 7.17 -29.26
C LEU A 25 -4.36 6.47 -30.57
N PRO A 26 -3.84 6.94 -31.71
CA PRO A 26 -4.08 6.32 -33.01
C PRO A 26 -3.52 4.89 -33.00
N ASP A 27 -4.41 3.91 -33.14
CA ASP A 27 -4.06 2.50 -33.19
C ASP A 27 -3.65 2.13 -34.63
N PRO A 28 -2.38 1.78 -34.90
CA PRO A 28 -1.93 1.44 -36.24
C PRO A 28 -2.63 0.19 -36.80
N ASP A 29 -3.21 -0.66 -35.93
CA ASP A 29 -3.86 -1.90 -36.30
C ASP A 29 -5.40 -1.75 -36.46
N LYS A 30 -5.95 -0.53 -36.26
CA LYS A 30 -7.38 -0.24 -36.48
C LYS A 30 -7.58 0.90 -37.50
N PRO A 31 -8.39 0.71 -38.55
CA PRO A 31 -8.73 1.76 -39.48
C PRO A 31 -9.82 2.66 -38.88
N VAL A 32 -9.46 3.74 -38.18
CA VAL A 32 -10.41 4.79 -37.79
C VAL A 32 -9.79 6.18 -38.03
N PRO A 33 -10.52 7.15 -38.63
CA PRO A 33 -9.99 8.48 -38.89
C PRO A 33 -9.77 9.24 -37.57
N PRO A 34 -8.87 10.23 -37.53
CA PRO A 34 -8.62 11.01 -36.33
C PRO A 34 -9.86 11.84 -36.00
N ALA A 35 -10.51 11.55 -34.86
CA ALA A 35 -11.33 12.55 -34.21
C ALA A 35 -10.41 13.71 -33.82
N GLY A 36 -10.73 14.92 -34.27
CA GLY A 36 -9.90 16.10 -34.10
C GLY A 36 -9.49 16.34 -32.64
N GLY A 37 -8.27 16.83 -32.42
CA GLY A 37 -7.71 17.12 -31.09
C GLY A 37 -6.63 16.15 -30.61
N GLN A 38 -6.23 15.16 -31.41
CA GLN A 38 -5.16 14.23 -31.06
C GLN A 38 -3.82 14.97 -30.88
N ILE A 39 -3.21 14.85 -29.70
CA ILE A 39 -1.79 15.20 -29.52
C ILE A 39 -1.01 14.29 -30.48
N PRO A 40 -0.16 14.83 -31.37
CA PRO A 40 0.68 13.99 -32.22
C PRO A 40 1.48 13.03 -31.34
N LEU A 41 1.38 11.72 -31.62
CA LEU A 41 2.02 10.67 -30.83
C LEU A 41 3.53 10.91 -30.67
N GLU A 42 4.17 11.48 -31.69
CA GLU A 42 5.57 11.91 -31.64
C GLU A 42 5.82 12.98 -30.57
N THR A 43 5.02 14.06 -30.56
CA THR A 43 5.15 15.15 -29.58
C THR A 43 4.91 14.64 -28.16
N LEU A 44 3.91 13.75 -27.99
CA LEU A 44 3.66 13.10 -26.71
C LEU A 44 4.86 12.26 -26.27
N ALA A 45 5.36 11.38 -27.16
CA ALA A 45 6.49 10.51 -26.88
C ALA A 45 7.76 11.29 -26.52
N GLN A 46 8.08 12.34 -27.27
CA GLN A 46 9.24 13.20 -26.97
C GLN A 46 9.11 13.87 -25.59
N ALA A 47 7.93 14.40 -25.26
CA ALA A 47 7.69 15.05 -23.97
C ALA A 47 7.78 14.06 -22.80
N ILE A 48 7.18 12.88 -22.94
CA ILE A 48 7.18 11.84 -21.90
C ILE A 48 8.56 11.20 -21.73
N VAL A 49 9.26 10.86 -22.82
CA VAL A 49 10.62 10.30 -22.75
C VAL A 49 11.58 11.30 -22.08
N LYS A 50 11.38 12.61 -22.30
CA LYS A 50 12.12 13.64 -21.56
C LYS A 50 11.85 13.55 -20.05
N GLN A 51 10.60 13.36 -19.61
CA GLN A 51 10.28 13.17 -18.19
C GLN A 51 10.93 11.91 -17.61
N PHE A 52 10.90 10.79 -18.34
CA PHE A 52 11.57 9.56 -17.92
C PHE A 52 13.07 9.75 -17.72
N ARG A 53 13.74 10.47 -18.63
CA ARG A 53 15.17 10.77 -18.49
C ARG A 53 15.45 11.65 -17.27
N LEU A 54 14.63 12.67 -17.02
CA LEU A 54 14.75 13.52 -15.83
C LEU A 54 14.55 12.73 -14.54
N LYS A 55 13.59 11.81 -14.51
CA LYS A 55 13.39 10.91 -13.37
C LYS A 55 14.58 9.97 -13.20
N ASN A 56 15.01 9.28 -14.26
CA ASN A 56 16.10 8.30 -14.21
C ASN A 56 17.44 8.93 -13.81
N ALA A 57 17.65 10.22 -14.05
CA ALA A 57 18.83 10.95 -13.62
C ALA A 57 19.00 11.04 -12.07
N ASN A 58 17.99 10.65 -11.30
CA ASN A 58 18.07 10.56 -9.83
C ASN A 58 18.43 9.15 -9.33
N TYR A 59 18.68 8.19 -10.24
CA TYR A 59 18.99 6.81 -9.92
C TYR A 59 20.31 6.39 -10.57
N MET A 60 21.08 5.54 -9.89
CA MET A 60 22.36 5.05 -10.42
C MET A 60 22.21 4.08 -11.59
N TYR A 61 21.00 3.61 -11.89
CA TYR A 61 20.76 2.50 -12.82
C TYR A 61 20.18 2.97 -14.15
N ASN A 62 20.40 2.17 -15.20
CA ASN A 62 19.74 2.32 -16.49
C ASN A 62 18.43 1.53 -16.53
N VAL A 63 17.71 1.50 -15.39
CA VAL A 63 16.38 0.91 -15.24
C VAL A 63 15.53 1.83 -14.37
N MET A 64 14.32 2.13 -14.84
CA MET A 64 13.37 3.01 -14.17
C MET A 64 12.08 2.26 -13.88
N MET A 65 11.63 2.33 -12.63
CA MET A 65 10.28 1.91 -12.26
C MET A 65 9.29 3.06 -12.50
N LEU A 66 8.16 2.74 -13.11
CA LEU A 66 7.06 3.66 -13.29
C LEU A 66 5.77 3.08 -12.70
N PRO A 67 5.44 3.42 -11.43
CA PRO A 67 4.11 3.15 -10.88
C PRO A 67 3.05 3.80 -11.76
N HIS A 68 2.07 3.02 -12.22
CA HIS A 68 1.02 3.48 -13.10
C HIS A 68 -0.34 3.13 -12.48
N GLY A 69 -0.84 4.03 -11.65
CA GLY A 69 -2.06 3.85 -10.89
C GLY A 69 -2.33 5.02 -9.94
N GLY A 70 -3.17 4.79 -8.96
CA GLY A 70 -3.62 5.77 -7.98
C GLY A 70 -4.66 5.14 -7.07
N ASP A 71 -5.23 5.95 -6.18
CA ASP A 71 -6.23 5.49 -5.22
C ASP A 71 -7.45 4.91 -5.94
N PHE A 72 -7.82 3.66 -5.63
CA PHE A 72 -8.97 2.94 -6.20
C PHE A 72 -9.01 2.88 -7.74
N ARG A 73 -7.85 2.81 -8.40
CA ARG A 73 -7.75 2.69 -9.86
C ARG A 73 -7.92 1.25 -10.34
N PHE A 74 -8.19 1.13 -11.64
CA PHE A 74 -8.47 -0.12 -12.36
C PHE A 74 -9.70 -0.86 -11.81
N ASP A 75 -10.73 -0.12 -11.42
CA ASP A 75 -11.97 -0.64 -10.86
C ASP A 75 -13.00 -1.06 -11.93
N THR A 76 -12.84 -0.58 -13.17
CA THR A 76 -13.71 -0.90 -14.31
C THR A 76 -12.95 -1.51 -15.48
N GLU A 77 -13.62 -2.40 -16.23
CA GLU A 77 -13.10 -2.97 -17.47
C GLU A 77 -12.78 -1.88 -18.51
N TYR A 78 -13.62 -0.83 -18.57
CA TYR A 78 -13.41 0.31 -19.46
C TYR A 78 -12.10 1.03 -19.16
N GLU A 79 -11.83 1.36 -17.89
CA GLU A 79 -10.56 1.98 -17.50
C GLU A 79 -9.39 1.08 -17.87
N TRP A 80 -9.46 -0.20 -17.49
CA TRP A 80 -8.40 -1.16 -17.73
C TRP A 80 -8.06 -1.26 -19.22
N GLU A 81 -9.06 -1.47 -20.08
CA GLU A 81 -8.86 -1.61 -21.52
C GLU A 81 -8.31 -0.32 -22.15
N LYS A 82 -8.85 0.83 -21.72
CA LYS A 82 -8.40 2.14 -22.23
C LYS A 82 -6.94 2.41 -21.85
N GLN A 83 -6.54 2.19 -20.60
CA GLN A 83 -5.16 2.36 -20.16
C GLN A 83 -4.23 1.37 -20.86
N TYR A 84 -4.57 0.08 -20.81
CA TYR A 84 -3.75 -0.99 -21.35
C TYR A 84 -3.49 -0.83 -22.86
N ARG A 85 -4.55 -0.59 -23.64
CA ARG A 85 -4.43 -0.42 -25.10
C ARG A 85 -3.59 0.79 -25.47
N ASN A 86 -3.86 1.95 -24.87
CA ASN A 86 -3.12 3.18 -25.19
C ASN A 86 -1.65 3.07 -24.75
N LEU A 87 -1.37 2.49 -23.58
CA LEU A 87 0.00 2.21 -23.16
C LEU A 87 0.72 1.25 -24.10
N LYS A 88 0.06 0.21 -24.60
CA LYS A 88 0.66 -0.68 -25.62
C LYS A 88 1.06 0.06 -26.89
N ILE A 89 0.18 0.91 -27.41
CA ILE A 89 0.47 1.73 -28.60
C ILE A 89 1.66 2.65 -28.33
N PHE A 90 1.65 3.34 -27.18
CA PHE A 90 2.72 4.23 -26.77
C PHE A 90 4.07 3.50 -26.62
N MET A 91 4.08 2.35 -25.92
CA MET A 91 5.28 1.53 -25.74
C MET A 91 5.82 1.02 -27.07
N LYS A 92 4.95 0.52 -27.97
CA LYS A 92 5.35 0.07 -29.31
C LYS A 92 6.04 1.19 -30.07
N TYR A 93 5.42 2.37 -30.11
CA TYR A 93 5.97 3.54 -30.78
C TYR A 93 7.35 3.95 -30.23
N VAL A 94 7.50 4.01 -28.90
CA VAL A 94 8.78 4.39 -28.28
C VAL A 94 9.85 3.32 -28.50
N ASN A 95 9.51 2.03 -28.40
CA ASN A 95 10.46 0.93 -28.56
C ASN A 95 11.01 0.79 -29.98
N GLU A 96 10.21 1.14 -31.00
CA GLU A 96 10.64 1.12 -32.41
C GLU A 96 11.59 2.29 -32.75
N ARG A 97 11.63 3.33 -31.92
CA ARG A 97 12.42 4.55 -32.11
C ARG A 97 13.80 4.46 -31.45
N LYS A 98 14.81 4.10 -32.25
CA LYS A 98 16.21 3.99 -31.79
C LYS A 98 16.79 5.30 -31.24
N ASP A 99 16.32 6.45 -31.71
CA ASP A 99 16.73 7.78 -31.25
C ASP A 99 16.28 8.08 -29.80
N PHE A 100 15.25 7.39 -29.30
CA PHE A 100 14.86 7.51 -27.90
C PHE A 100 15.78 6.75 -26.95
N ASN A 101 16.42 5.67 -27.40
CA ASN A 101 17.27 4.82 -26.54
C ASN A 101 16.55 4.45 -25.22
N VAL A 102 15.28 4.02 -25.33
CA VAL A 102 14.44 3.56 -24.23
C VAL A 102 13.79 2.25 -24.64
N GLN A 103 13.73 1.30 -23.71
CA GLN A 103 12.95 0.08 -23.86
C GLN A 103 11.87 0.07 -22.78
N MET A 104 10.61 0.01 -23.19
CA MET A 104 9.44 0.02 -22.31
C MET A 104 8.79 -1.36 -22.30
N ARG A 105 8.32 -1.78 -21.13
CA ARG A 105 7.48 -2.96 -20.96
C ARG A 105 6.59 -2.81 -19.72
N PHE A 106 5.50 -3.56 -19.70
CA PHE A 106 4.83 -3.88 -18.44
C PHE A 106 5.73 -4.79 -17.60
N GLY A 107 5.64 -4.66 -16.28
CA GLY A 107 6.30 -5.54 -15.35
C GLY A 107 5.85 -5.34 -13.91
N THR A 108 6.41 -6.14 -13.03
CA THR A 108 6.12 -6.16 -11.61
C THR A 108 7.24 -5.48 -10.82
N LEU A 109 6.98 -5.20 -9.53
CA LEU A 109 8.02 -4.74 -8.60
C LEU A 109 9.19 -5.74 -8.53
N LYS A 110 8.90 -7.04 -8.63
CA LYS A 110 9.91 -8.11 -8.71
C LYS A 110 10.79 -7.97 -9.95
N ASP A 111 10.20 -7.74 -11.12
CA ASP A 111 10.95 -7.58 -12.38
C ASP A 111 11.91 -6.40 -12.33
N PHE A 112 11.49 -5.29 -11.69
CA PHE A 112 12.34 -4.13 -11.48
C PHE A 112 13.54 -4.46 -10.60
N PHE A 113 13.33 -5.04 -9.41
CA PHE A 113 14.42 -5.35 -8.49
C PHE A 113 15.37 -6.44 -9.01
N LEU A 114 14.87 -7.40 -9.81
CA LEU A 114 15.72 -8.36 -10.50
C LEU A 114 16.67 -7.68 -11.48
N GLU A 115 16.18 -6.69 -12.24
CA GLU A 115 17.03 -5.94 -13.17
C GLU A 115 18.02 -5.03 -12.43
N VAL A 116 17.60 -4.38 -11.34
CA VAL A 116 18.50 -3.60 -10.46
C VAL A 116 19.62 -4.49 -9.92
N GLY A 117 19.31 -5.70 -9.44
CA GLY A 117 20.30 -6.67 -8.99
C GLY A 117 21.28 -7.06 -10.10
N ARG A 118 20.76 -7.37 -11.30
CA ARG A 118 21.58 -7.72 -12.47
C ARG A 118 22.53 -6.59 -12.88
N GLN A 119 22.06 -5.33 -12.85
CA GLN A 119 22.91 -4.18 -13.15
C GLN A 119 23.95 -3.93 -12.05
N THR A 120 23.57 -4.11 -10.78
CA THR A 120 24.49 -4.00 -9.65
C THR A 120 25.68 -4.95 -9.79
N GLU A 121 25.42 -6.23 -10.07
CA GLU A 121 26.46 -7.23 -10.31
C GLU A 121 27.31 -6.90 -11.54
N LYS A 122 26.66 -6.55 -12.65
CA LYS A 122 27.32 -6.31 -13.93
C LYS A 122 28.28 -5.11 -13.89
N TYR A 123 27.90 -4.03 -13.22
CA TYR A 123 28.70 -2.80 -13.16
C TYR A 123 29.48 -2.65 -11.85
N GLY A 124 29.41 -3.62 -10.93
CA GLY A 124 30.10 -3.56 -9.65
C GLY A 124 29.66 -2.38 -8.77
N LEU A 125 28.35 -2.08 -8.77
CA LEU A 125 27.79 -0.94 -8.04
C LEU A 125 27.63 -1.26 -6.55
N ASN A 126 27.75 -0.24 -5.71
CA ASN A 126 27.50 -0.33 -4.28
C ASN A 126 26.30 0.54 -3.89
N TYR A 127 25.44 0.02 -3.02
CA TYR A 127 24.35 0.81 -2.45
C TYR A 127 24.89 1.72 -1.33
N PRO A 128 24.42 2.98 -1.24
CA PRO A 128 24.67 3.77 -0.04
C PRO A 128 24.01 3.09 1.16
N VAL A 129 24.73 3.05 2.28
CA VAL A 129 24.17 2.57 3.56
C VAL A 129 23.49 3.75 4.24
N VAL A 130 22.18 3.64 4.46
CA VAL A 130 21.38 4.65 5.16
C VAL A 130 20.90 4.05 6.48
N THR A 131 21.06 4.80 7.58
CA THR A 131 20.63 4.41 8.93
C THR A 131 19.78 5.50 9.57
N GLY A 132 18.74 5.13 10.31
CA GLY A 132 17.82 6.07 10.94
C GLY A 132 16.37 5.76 10.58
N ASP A 133 15.49 6.74 10.73
CA ASP A 133 14.10 6.68 10.28
C ASP A 133 13.79 7.82 9.29
N PHE A 134 12.53 7.89 8.86
CA PHE A 134 12.02 8.96 7.99
C PHE A 134 10.92 9.76 8.70
N TYR A 135 11.05 9.97 10.01
CA TYR A 135 10.15 10.80 10.79
C TYR A 135 10.80 12.15 11.15
N SER A 136 10.06 13.26 11.21
CA SER A 136 8.64 13.40 10.84
C SER A 136 8.50 13.80 9.37
N TYR A 137 7.61 13.13 8.64
CA TYR A 137 7.30 13.49 7.25
C TYR A 137 6.74 14.92 7.17
N THR A 138 7.17 15.65 6.15
CA THR A 138 6.65 16.98 5.82
C THR A 138 6.46 17.11 4.33
N GLU A 139 5.36 17.77 3.97
CA GLU A 139 5.11 18.24 2.61
C GLU A 139 4.91 19.75 2.68
N ASN A 140 5.68 20.54 1.92
CA ASN A 140 5.58 22.01 1.90
C ASN A 140 5.62 22.69 3.28
N GLN A 141 6.51 22.24 4.17
CA GLN A 141 6.64 22.72 5.56
C GLN A 141 5.47 22.38 6.50
N GLU A 142 4.51 21.57 6.04
CA GLU A 142 3.42 21.04 6.87
C GLU A 142 3.87 19.69 7.42
N TYR A 143 4.20 19.64 8.71
CA TYR A 143 4.65 18.41 9.37
C TYR A 143 3.46 17.53 9.75
N TRP A 144 3.49 16.27 9.33
CA TRP A 144 2.42 15.31 9.61
C TRP A 144 2.65 14.63 10.96
N THR A 145 2.68 15.42 12.03
CA THR A 145 2.87 14.92 13.41
C THR A 145 1.55 14.77 14.17
N GLY A 146 0.46 15.40 13.69
CA GLY A 146 -0.85 15.34 14.33
C GLY A 146 -1.40 13.93 14.47
N TYR A 147 -1.23 13.08 13.44
CA TYR A 147 -1.74 11.71 13.44
C TYR A 147 -1.07 10.80 14.49
N PHE A 148 0.05 11.22 15.09
CA PHE A 148 0.63 10.53 16.24
C PHE A 148 -0.32 10.53 17.44
N THR A 149 -1.22 11.52 17.56
CA THR A 149 -2.14 11.67 18.70
C THR A 149 -3.62 11.49 18.34
N THR A 150 -4.04 11.86 17.12
CA THR A 150 -5.44 11.80 16.67
C THR A 150 -6.12 10.47 17.03
N ARG A 151 -7.32 10.50 17.63
CA ARG A 151 -8.05 9.29 18.08
C ARG A 151 -7.25 8.40 19.06
N GLN A 152 -6.76 9.02 20.13
CA GLN A 152 -6.00 8.34 21.19
C GLN A 152 -6.71 7.13 21.82
N PHE A 153 -8.05 7.13 21.88
CA PHE A 153 -8.82 5.99 22.39
C PHE A 153 -8.63 4.75 21.52
N ASP A 154 -8.77 4.88 20.20
CA ASP A 154 -8.60 3.77 19.26
C ASP A 154 -7.15 3.26 19.28
N LYS A 155 -6.17 4.17 19.34
CA LYS A 155 -4.75 3.81 19.50
C LYS A 155 -4.51 2.98 20.77
N ARG A 156 -5.14 3.36 21.89
CA ARG A 156 -5.07 2.62 23.16
C ARG A 156 -5.76 1.26 23.04
N LEU A 157 -6.99 1.21 22.52
CA LEU A 157 -7.73 -0.03 22.34
C LEU A 157 -6.99 -1.01 21.44
N GLY A 158 -6.36 -0.54 20.35
CA GLY A 158 -5.51 -1.36 19.49
C GLY A 158 -4.33 -2.00 20.24
N ARG A 159 -3.74 -1.33 21.25
CA ARG A 159 -2.69 -1.91 22.10
C ARG A 159 -3.25 -2.95 23.07
N GLU A 160 -4.44 -2.73 23.64
CA GLU A 160 -5.10 -3.71 24.50
C GLU A 160 -5.50 -4.97 23.74
N VAL A 161 -6.02 -4.83 22.52
CA VAL A 161 -6.29 -5.95 21.62
C VAL A 161 -5.00 -6.70 21.27
N LEU A 162 -3.91 -6.00 20.97
CA LEU A 162 -2.61 -6.62 20.68
C LEU A 162 -2.10 -7.48 21.86
N GLU A 163 -2.14 -6.95 23.08
CA GLU A 163 -1.73 -7.66 24.29
C GLU A 163 -2.62 -8.89 24.57
N SER A 164 -3.94 -8.69 24.48
CA SER A 164 -4.91 -9.75 24.72
C SER A 164 -4.82 -10.85 23.67
N LEU A 165 -4.61 -10.49 22.39
CA LEU A 165 -4.43 -11.45 21.30
C LEU A 165 -3.17 -12.29 21.50
N ARG A 166 -2.04 -11.67 21.81
CA ARG A 166 -0.80 -12.39 22.11
C ARG A 166 -1.01 -13.42 23.23
N SER A 167 -1.69 -13.01 24.29
CA SER A 167 -2.00 -13.88 25.42
C SER A 167 -2.91 -15.03 24.98
N ALA A 168 -4.01 -14.72 24.27
CA ALA A 168 -4.95 -15.70 23.75
C ALA A 168 -4.26 -16.75 22.87
N GLU A 169 -3.35 -16.34 21.98
CA GLU A 169 -2.60 -17.25 21.11
C GLU A 169 -1.68 -18.19 21.89
N ILE A 170 -0.94 -17.68 22.87
CA ILE A 170 -0.03 -18.49 23.69
C ILE A 170 -0.83 -19.53 24.48
N PHE A 171 -1.87 -19.10 25.21
CA PHE A 171 -2.69 -20.00 26.01
C PHE A 171 -3.43 -21.02 25.14
N ALA A 172 -4.00 -20.59 24.01
CA ALA A 172 -4.67 -21.48 23.08
C ALA A 172 -3.71 -22.52 22.49
N ALA A 173 -2.49 -22.13 22.10
CA ALA A 173 -1.50 -23.05 21.54
C ALA A 173 -1.17 -24.18 22.52
N ILE A 174 -1.02 -23.87 23.81
CA ILE A 174 -0.79 -24.87 24.85
C ILE A 174 -2.07 -25.72 25.02
N ALA A 175 -3.23 -25.09 25.21
CA ALA A 175 -4.49 -25.78 25.48
C ALA A 175 -4.90 -26.76 24.37
N ILE A 176 -4.78 -26.39 23.11
CA ILE A 176 -5.23 -27.22 21.98
C ILE A 176 -4.20 -28.24 21.49
N SER A 177 -2.96 -28.19 22.03
CA SER A 177 -1.91 -29.17 21.74
C SER A 177 -2.23 -30.57 22.31
N GLY A 178 -3.06 -30.63 23.35
CA GLY A 178 -3.59 -31.87 23.92
C GLY A 178 -4.75 -32.46 23.11
N GLN A 179 -5.38 -33.49 23.67
CA GLN A 179 -6.63 -34.04 23.16
C GLN A 179 -7.77 -33.07 23.50
N VAL A 180 -8.26 -32.37 22.49
CA VAL A 180 -9.40 -31.44 22.59
C VAL A 180 -10.41 -31.79 21.53
N ASP A 181 -11.70 -31.67 21.86
CA ASP A 181 -12.79 -31.83 20.92
C ASP A 181 -12.58 -30.95 19.65
N GLY A 182 -12.86 -31.54 18.49
CA GLY A 182 -12.62 -30.87 17.20
C GLY A 182 -13.43 -29.59 17.03
N ASN A 183 -14.66 -29.53 17.55
CA ASN A 183 -15.51 -28.35 17.45
C ASN A 183 -14.99 -27.23 18.36
N VAL A 184 -14.51 -27.58 19.57
CA VAL A 184 -13.87 -26.63 20.49
C VAL A 184 -12.62 -26.02 19.86
N ARG A 185 -11.74 -26.87 19.31
CA ARG A 185 -10.53 -26.42 18.60
C ARG A 185 -10.89 -25.49 17.43
N GLN A 186 -11.85 -25.87 16.60
CA GLN A 186 -12.29 -25.05 15.48
C GLN A 186 -12.82 -23.68 15.94
N LYS A 187 -13.59 -23.65 17.04
CA LYS A 187 -14.14 -22.41 17.59
C LYS A 187 -13.05 -21.46 18.10
N ILE A 188 -12.10 -21.97 18.88
CA ILE A 188 -10.93 -21.21 19.33
C ILE A 188 -10.17 -20.63 18.14
N MET A 189 -9.92 -21.44 17.10
CA MET A 189 -9.22 -20.99 15.92
C MET A 189 -10.00 -19.93 15.13
N ARG A 190 -11.33 -20.04 15.05
CA ARG A 190 -12.18 -19.01 14.41
C ARG A 190 -12.08 -17.67 15.15
N ASP A 191 -12.19 -17.68 16.47
CA ASP A 191 -12.09 -16.45 17.28
C ASP A 191 -10.68 -15.82 17.19
N LEU A 192 -9.62 -16.63 17.18
CA LEU A 192 -8.25 -16.14 16.96
C LEU A 192 -8.08 -15.52 15.57
N VAL A 193 -8.60 -16.16 14.52
CA VAL A 193 -8.54 -15.61 13.15
C VAL A 193 -9.31 -14.30 13.05
N LEU A 194 -10.49 -14.19 13.67
CA LEU A 194 -11.26 -12.94 13.70
C LEU A 194 -10.47 -11.83 14.39
N ALA A 195 -9.91 -12.09 15.58
CA ALA A 195 -9.13 -11.11 16.32
C ALA A 195 -7.88 -10.65 15.55
N ARG A 196 -7.14 -11.58 14.91
CA ARG A 196 -5.99 -11.25 14.04
C ARG A 196 -6.39 -10.36 12.87
N LYS A 197 -7.47 -10.72 12.16
CA LYS A 197 -7.95 -9.96 10.99
C LYS A 197 -8.36 -8.55 11.38
N ASN A 198 -9.16 -8.41 12.43
CA ASN A 198 -9.65 -7.11 12.87
C ASN A 198 -8.51 -6.20 13.37
N LEU A 199 -7.57 -6.74 14.16
CA LEU A 199 -6.38 -5.98 14.57
C LEU A 199 -5.49 -5.62 13.37
N GLY A 200 -5.37 -6.52 12.39
CA GLY A 200 -4.65 -6.30 11.14
C GLY A 200 -5.24 -5.17 10.29
N ILE A 201 -6.57 -5.16 10.12
CA ILE A 201 -7.30 -4.05 9.47
C ILE A 201 -7.02 -2.73 10.19
N PHE A 202 -7.01 -2.74 11.52
CA PHE A 202 -6.70 -1.54 12.30
C PHE A 202 -5.26 -1.01 12.10
N GLN A 203 -4.32 -1.84 11.61
CA GLN A 203 -2.98 -1.36 11.26
C GLN A 203 -2.94 -0.57 9.95
N HIS A 204 -4.06 -0.49 9.21
CA HIS A 204 -4.18 0.37 8.03
C HIS A 204 -3.76 1.80 8.34
N HIS A 205 -3.09 2.46 7.40
CA HIS A 205 -2.49 3.78 7.60
C HIS A 205 -3.51 4.93 7.69
N ASP A 206 -4.81 4.65 7.53
CA ASP A 206 -5.90 5.58 7.91
C ASP A 206 -6.70 5.14 9.14
N ALA A 207 -6.40 3.96 9.68
CA ALA A 207 -7.06 3.40 10.86
C ALA A 207 -6.29 3.79 12.13
N ILE A 208 -5.14 3.16 12.41
CA ILE A 208 -4.34 3.43 13.61
C ILE A 208 -3.86 4.88 13.69
N THR A 209 -3.66 5.54 12.55
CA THR A 209 -3.29 6.97 12.45
C THR A 209 -4.44 7.90 12.84
N GLY A 210 -5.68 7.43 12.72
CA GLY A 210 -6.90 8.18 13.02
C GLY A 210 -7.28 9.21 11.94
N THR A 211 -6.78 9.06 10.72
CA THR A 211 -7.02 9.97 9.59
C THR A 211 -8.27 9.64 8.76
N SER A 212 -9.01 8.59 9.12
CA SER A 212 -10.29 8.26 8.48
C SER A 212 -11.45 9.20 8.88
N LYS A 213 -12.49 9.22 8.03
CA LYS A 213 -13.79 9.84 8.36
C LYS A 213 -14.40 9.20 9.62
N GLU A 214 -15.27 9.95 10.30
CA GLU A 214 -15.87 9.55 11.57
C GLU A 214 -16.58 8.19 11.54
N HIS A 215 -17.45 7.95 10.56
CA HIS A 215 -18.16 6.68 10.45
C HIS A 215 -17.23 5.48 10.17
N VAL A 216 -16.11 5.72 9.48
CA VAL A 216 -15.09 4.69 9.22
C VAL A 216 -14.32 4.38 10.51
N ALA A 217 -13.99 5.41 11.28
CA ALA A 217 -13.36 5.23 12.59
C ALA A 217 -14.27 4.47 13.56
N HIS A 218 -15.57 4.80 13.59
CA HIS A 218 -16.54 4.05 14.37
C HIS A 218 -16.61 2.58 13.94
N ASN A 219 -16.47 2.27 12.65
CA ASN A 219 -16.36 0.89 12.20
C ASN A 219 -15.09 0.20 12.75
N TYR A 220 -13.95 0.88 12.77
CA TYR A 220 -12.72 0.34 13.40
C TYR A 220 -12.90 0.06 14.90
N GLU A 221 -13.60 0.93 15.64
CA GLU A 221 -13.93 0.70 17.06
C GLU A 221 -14.74 -0.60 17.25
N LEU A 222 -15.73 -0.84 16.39
CA LEU A 222 -16.54 -2.07 16.40
C LEU A 222 -15.68 -3.31 16.09
N LEU A 223 -14.79 -3.22 15.10
CA LEU A 223 -13.85 -4.30 14.75
C LEU A 223 -12.91 -4.62 15.92
N LEU A 224 -12.32 -3.60 16.54
CA LEU A 224 -11.44 -3.76 17.70
C LEU A 224 -12.18 -4.34 18.92
N THR A 225 -13.39 -3.88 19.19
CA THR A 225 -14.22 -4.41 20.29
C THR A 225 -14.57 -5.89 20.07
N SER A 226 -14.90 -6.26 18.83
CA SER A 226 -15.15 -7.65 18.43
C SER A 226 -13.88 -8.50 18.59
N ALA A 227 -12.72 -7.97 18.19
CA ALA A 227 -11.43 -8.61 18.37
C ALA A 227 -11.13 -8.85 19.85
N PHE A 228 -11.28 -7.81 20.67
CA PHE A 228 -11.07 -7.89 22.11
C PHE A 228 -11.96 -8.96 22.75
N THR A 229 -13.28 -8.92 22.50
CA THR A 229 -14.22 -9.92 23.02
C THR A 229 -13.82 -11.34 22.59
N SER A 230 -13.43 -11.52 21.34
CA SER A 230 -12.97 -12.82 20.82
C SER A 230 -11.73 -13.33 21.55
N THR A 231 -10.75 -12.47 21.84
CA THR A 231 -9.57 -12.86 22.63
C THR A 231 -9.93 -13.25 24.06
N GLN A 232 -10.91 -12.57 24.69
CA GLN A 232 -11.38 -12.94 26.04
C GLN A 232 -12.05 -14.32 26.03
N ARG A 233 -12.86 -14.64 25.03
CA ARG A 233 -13.50 -15.96 24.89
C ARG A 233 -12.48 -17.07 24.68
N VAL A 234 -11.45 -16.82 23.88
CA VAL A 234 -10.34 -17.76 23.67
C VAL A 234 -9.57 -17.98 24.98
N LEU A 235 -9.22 -16.90 25.68
CA LEU A 235 -8.50 -17.00 26.95
C LEU A 235 -9.30 -17.79 27.99
N ALA A 236 -10.59 -17.48 28.16
CA ALA A 236 -11.46 -18.21 29.07
C ALA A 236 -11.52 -19.71 28.72
N SER A 237 -11.69 -20.03 27.43
CA SER A 237 -11.74 -21.41 26.95
C SER A 237 -10.40 -22.15 27.17
N ALA A 238 -9.29 -21.50 26.86
CA ALA A 238 -7.96 -22.08 27.01
C ALA A 238 -7.62 -22.31 28.48
N VAL A 239 -7.91 -21.35 29.35
CA VAL A 239 -7.69 -21.49 30.81
C VAL A 239 -8.57 -22.61 31.39
N GLN A 240 -9.84 -22.71 30.98
CA GLN A 240 -10.71 -23.80 31.43
C GLN A 240 -10.18 -25.18 31.01
N LEU A 241 -9.75 -25.32 29.75
CA LEU A 241 -9.14 -26.56 29.25
C LEU A 241 -7.86 -26.92 30.03
N LEU A 242 -7.02 -25.93 30.34
CA LEU A 242 -5.76 -26.16 31.03
C LEU A 242 -5.92 -26.50 32.52
N LEU A 243 -6.94 -25.94 33.19
CA LEU A 243 -7.16 -26.16 34.63
C LEU A 243 -8.05 -27.36 34.92
N SER A 244 -9.13 -27.55 34.15
CA SER A 244 -10.14 -28.57 34.42
C SER A 244 -10.05 -29.78 33.49
N GLY A 245 -9.48 -29.64 32.29
CA GLY A 245 -9.58 -30.66 31.23
C GLY A 245 -10.97 -30.79 30.60
N ASP A 246 -11.94 -30.01 31.08
CA ASP A 246 -13.34 -30.04 30.65
C ASP A 246 -13.61 -29.19 29.40
N VAL A 247 -14.67 -29.54 28.68
CA VAL A 247 -15.17 -28.77 27.53
C VAL A 247 -15.62 -27.36 27.97
N PRO A 248 -15.17 -26.28 27.31
CA PRO A 248 -15.53 -24.92 27.69
C PRO A 248 -17.04 -24.64 27.71
N ILE A 249 -17.54 -24.04 28.79
CA ILE A 249 -18.94 -23.59 28.86
C ILE A 249 -19.03 -22.22 28.19
N TYR A 250 -19.59 -22.20 26.97
CA TYR A 250 -19.77 -20.94 26.26
C TYR A 250 -21.04 -20.23 26.76
N GLN A 251 -20.89 -19.28 27.68
CA GLN A 251 -22.01 -18.42 28.07
C GLN A 251 -22.22 -17.33 27.00
N ALA A 252 -23.46 -17.19 26.54
CA ALA A 252 -23.87 -16.14 25.60
C ALA A 252 -23.68 -14.75 26.24
N GLU A 253 -23.23 -13.80 25.43
CA GLU A 253 -22.82 -12.43 25.79
C GLU A 253 -23.90 -11.65 26.57
N THR A 254 -23.52 -11.07 27.71
CA THR A 254 -24.28 -9.99 28.36
C THR A 254 -23.53 -8.67 28.22
N GLN A 255 -24.23 -7.69 27.64
CA GLN A 255 -23.77 -6.31 27.42
C GLN A 255 -23.41 -5.63 28.74
N SER A 256 -22.19 -5.12 28.84
CA SER A 256 -21.78 -4.18 29.89
C SER A 256 -20.97 -3.05 29.23
N ARG A 257 -21.67 -2.06 28.68
CA ARG A 257 -21.10 -0.74 28.37
C ARG A 257 -20.86 -0.02 29.70
N ARG A 258 -19.59 0.18 30.08
CA ARG A 258 -19.21 1.22 31.04
C ARG A 258 -18.38 2.26 30.32
N GLU A 259 -18.94 3.46 30.21
CA GLU A 259 -18.26 4.66 29.72
C GLU A 259 -17.09 5.00 30.65
N LEU A 260 -15.90 5.18 30.08
CA LEU A 260 -14.73 5.70 30.79
C LEU A 260 -14.57 7.17 30.44
N SER A 261 -14.77 8.03 31.43
CA SER A 261 -14.74 9.48 31.31
C SER A 261 -13.39 10.07 31.75
N PHE A 262 -12.82 10.84 30.82
CA PHE A 262 -11.87 11.97 30.91
C PHE A 262 -10.57 11.88 31.72
N ILE A 263 -9.45 12.07 31.00
CA ILE A 263 -8.23 12.72 31.51
C ILE A 263 -7.81 13.80 30.48
N LYS A 264 -7.67 15.05 30.93
CA LYS A 264 -7.07 16.17 30.20
C LYS A 264 -5.59 16.27 30.56
N ILE A 265 -4.71 16.46 29.56
CA ILE A 265 -3.30 16.80 29.80
C ILE A 265 -2.87 17.91 28.84
N ASP A 266 -2.22 18.92 29.43
CA ASP A 266 -1.63 20.11 28.82
C ASP A 266 -0.41 19.79 27.94
N LEU A 267 -0.27 20.57 26.86
CA LEU A 267 0.80 20.52 25.88
C LEU A 267 1.96 21.43 26.28
N MET A 268 3.20 20.93 26.10
CA MET A 268 4.38 21.77 25.92
C MET A 268 5.14 21.31 24.68
N LEU A 269 5.34 22.24 23.75
CA LEU A 269 6.15 22.12 22.54
C LEU A 269 7.35 23.05 22.69
N ASP A 270 8.56 22.59 22.35
CA ASP A 270 9.55 23.47 21.71
C ASP A 270 10.67 22.71 20.97
N ARG A 271 10.76 23.06 19.67
CA ARG A 271 11.87 23.22 18.69
C ARG A 271 13.12 22.31 18.71
N VAL A 272 13.62 21.98 17.51
CA VAL A 272 14.86 22.55 16.90
C VAL A 272 15.16 22.03 15.47
N ALA A 273 15.40 23.01 14.58
CA ALA A 273 16.27 23.17 13.40
C ALA A 273 16.70 22.04 12.42
N MET A 274 16.69 22.45 11.14
CA MET A 274 17.10 21.79 9.89
C MET A 274 18.60 21.41 9.79
N ARG A 275 18.88 20.40 8.95
CA ARG A 275 20.21 20.06 8.41
C ARG A 275 20.15 19.83 6.88
N PRO A 276 21.30 19.93 6.16
CA PRO A 276 21.37 20.26 4.74
C PRO A 276 21.50 19.04 3.80
N GLU A 277 21.40 19.34 2.50
CA GLU A 277 21.36 18.45 1.33
C GLU A 277 22.44 17.36 1.27
N MET A 278 22.02 16.21 0.73
CA MET A 278 22.80 14.99 0.54
C MET A 278 23.28 14.91 -0.92
N ASP A 279 24.58 14.72 -1.13
CA ASP A 279 25.18 14.63 -2.47
C ASP A 279 24.67 13.42 -3.28
N LEU A 280 24.38 13.66 -4.56
CA LEU A 280 23.89 12.65 -5.50
C LEU A 280 25.05 11.77 -6.03
N PRO A 281 24.88 10.44 -6.07
CA PRO A 281 25.90 9.53 -6.60
C PRO A 281 25.99 9.53 -8.14
N GLU A 282 27.16 9.14 -8.66
CA GLU A 282 27.48 9.08 -10.09
C GLU A 282 26.58 8.10 -10.87
N LEU A 283 26.08 8.57 -12.02
CA LEU A 283 25.20 7.85 -12.93
C LEU A 283 25.96 6.79 -13.73
N VAL A 284 25.42 5.57 -13.84
CA VAL A 284 25.89 4.59 -14.82
C VAL A 284 25.55 5.07 -16.22
N LYS A 285 26.56 5.56 -16.95
CA LYS A 285 26.47 5.92 -18.37
C LYS A 285 26.98 4.77 -19.22
N ASP A 286 26.15 3.78 -19.47
CA ASP A 286 26.34 2.93 -20.63
C ASP A 286 25.39 3.37 -21.76
N ASN A 287 25.87 3.35 -23.01
CA ASN A 287 25.09 3.81 -24.16
C ASN A 287 23.96 2.81 -24.55
N LYS A 288 23.41 2.10 -23.55
CA LYS A 288 22.32 1.14 -23.70
C LYS A 288 20.97 1.81 -23.45
N PRO A 289 19.88 1.24 -23.96
CA PRO A 289 18.55 1.78 -23.69
C PRO A 289 18.18 1.72 -22.21
N THR A 290 17.57 2.78 -21.71
CA THR A 290 16.95 2.77 -20.37
C THR A 290 15.76 1.83 -20.38
N LEU A 291 15.76 0.84 -19.48
CA LEU A 291 14.62 -0.06 -19.31
C LEU A 291 13.58 0.61 -18.41
N THR A 292 12.45 1.02 -18.98
CA THR A 292 11.30 1.54 -18.23
C THR A 292 10.28 0.43 -18.00
N THR A 293 10.04 0.12 -16.73
CA THR A 293 9.06 -0.91 -16.33
C THR A 293 7.80 -0.25 -15.76
N PHE A 294 6.67 -0.43 -16.44
CA PHE A 294 5.36 0.04 -15.97
C PHE A 294 4.80 -0.98 -15.00
N PHE A 295 4.45 -0.51 -13.80
CA PHE A 295 3.78 -1.29 -12.79
C PHE A 295 2.31 -0.89 -12.74
N MET A 296 1.42 -1.81 -13.11
CA MET A 296 -0.02 -1.68 -12.89
C MET A 296 -0.39 -2.64 -11.75
N GLU A 297 -0.86 -2.10 -10.64
CA GLU A 297 -1.37 -2.91 -9.54
C GLU A 297 -2.85 -3.20 -9.81
N MET A 298 -3.18 -4.46 -10.06
CA MET A 298 -4.57 -4.90 -10.10
C MET A 298 -4.97 -5.33 -8.69
N LEU A 299 -6.00 -4.71 -8.14
CA LEU A 299 -6.66 -5.25 -6.95
C LEU A 299 -7.27 -6.62 -7.30
N PRO A 300 -7.21 -7.62 -6.42
CA PRO A 300 -7.89 -8.89 -6.67
C PRO A 300 -9.39 -8.65 -6.90
N SER A 301 -9.88 -8.99 -8.08
CA SER A 301 -11.31 -9.04 -8.36
C SER A 301 -11.95 -10.25 -7.64
N SER A 302 -12.16 -10.13 -6.34
CA SER A 302 -13.04 -11.03 -5.57
C SER A 302 -13.32 -10.48 -4.16
N ILE A 303 -14.08 -9.39 -4.08
CA ILE A 303 -14.96 -9.20 -2.91
C ILE A 303 -16.30 -9.83 -3.29
N ASP A 304 -16.49 -11.05 -2.82
CA ASP A 304 -17.80 -11.68 -2.78
C ASP A 304 -18.73 -10.80 -1.93
N HIS A 305 -19.72 -10.19 -2.58
CA HIS A 305 -20.73 -9.35 -1.93
C HIS A 305 -21.75 -10.15 -1.10
N SER A 306 -21.56 -11.46 -0.93
CA SER A 306 -22.43 -12.33 -0.11
C SER A 306 -22.46 -12.02 1.39
N TYR A 307 -21.65 -11.07 1.87
CA TYR A 307 -21.60 -10.66 3.29
C TYR A 307 -22.39 -9.39 3.64
N TYR A 308 -23.14 -8.79 2.70
CA TYR A 308 -24.02 -7.63 2.95
C TYR A 308 -25.50 -7.91 2.63
N GLN A 309 -25.98 -9.13 2.92
CA GLN A 309 -27.41 -9.42 3.06
C GLN A 309 -27.71 -9.94 4.46
#